data_AF-A0A7Y8LRW9-F1
#
_entry.id   AF-A0A7Y8LRW9-F1
#
_cell.length_a   1.000
_cell.length_b   1.000
_cell.length_c   1.000
_cell.angle_alpha   90.00
_cell.angle_beta   90.00
_cell.angle_gamma   90.00
#
_symmetry.space_group_name_H-M   'P 1'
#
loop_
_entity.id
_entity.type
_entity.pdbx_description
1 polymer ?
#
loop_
_entity_poly.entity_id
_entity_poly.type
_entity_poly.pdbx_seq_one_letter_code
_entity_poly.pdbx_strand_id
1 'polypeptide(L)'
;MSRSIDLNCDLGESYGPWRMGHDEEVMEFITSANVACGFHAGDPLTMRATVELARRAGVAVGAHPGLPDRLGFGRRAMAVSAAETYAMTLYQIGALAAVARSVGVELAHVKPHGALYAMAAADPMLAEAVAAATGAAGAELVLVGPPFSALERAAEAAGVPFAAEVFADRTYLADGSLTPRQRPDAFVHDPEEAAARLVEIVTAGTVRAVSGEVVRLRADTVCLHGDNPAAVAFARAVRAALLQAGLEVRPLARR
;
A
#
# COMPACT_ATOMS: atom_id res chain seq x y z
N MET A 1 -21.79 2.00 -14.96
CA MET A 1 -20.78 1.11 -14.33
C MET A 1 -20.60 1.62 -12.90
N SER A 2 -20.84 0.80 -11.87
CA SER A 2 -20.49 1.21 -10.50
C SER A 2 -18.98 1.42 -10.45
N ARG A 3 -18.52 2.51 -9.84
CA ARG A 3 -17.10 2.68 -9.56
C ARG A 3 -16.76 1.82 -8.36
N SER A 4 -15.64 1.12 -8.44
CA SER A 4 -15.13 0.31 -7.36
C SER A 4 -13.81 0.86 -6.84
N ILE A 5 -13.54 0.64 -5.56
CA ILE A 5 -12.29 1.06 -4.92
C ILE A 5 -11.78 -0.05 -3.98
N ASP A 6 -10.47 -0.24 -3.94
CA ASP A 6 -9.81 -1.10 -2.96
C ASP A 6 -9.44 -0.30 -1.70
N LEU A 7 -9.56 -0.95 -0.54
CA LEU A 7 -9.05 -0.44 0.73
C LEU A 7 -7.90 -1.35 1.17
N ASN A 8 -6.69 -0.80 1.26
CA ASN A 8 -5.51 -1.54 1.68
C ASN A 8 -4.98 -1.09 3.05
N CYS A 9 -4.33 -1.99 3.78
CA CYS A 9 -3.62 -1.66 5.01
C CYS A 9 -2.33 -2.47 5.13
N ASP A 10 -1.30 -1.84 5.68
CA ASP A 10 -0.03 -2.50 6.01
C ASP A 10 -0.23 -3.33 7.28
N LEU A 11 0.06 -4.64 7.22
CA LEU A 11 -0.21 -5.63 8.27
C LEU A 11 0.95 -6.61 8.45
N GLY A 12 0.89 -7.45 9.49
CA GLY A 12 1.92 -8.44 9.77
C GLY A 12 3.25 -7.79 10.16
N GLU A 13 3.20 -6.58 10.71
CA GLU A 13 4.39 -5.81 11.05
C GLU A 13 4.91 -6.07 12.49
N SER A 14 4.32 -7.05 13.19
CA SER A 14 4.89 -7.58 14.43
C SER A 14 6.23 -8.29 14.18
N TYR A 15 7.05 -8.46 15.22
CA TYR A 15 8.33 -9.19 15.10
C TYR A 15 8.74 -9.85 16.41
N GLY A 16 8.79 -11.19 16.42
CA GLY A 16 9.12 -11.96 17.62
C GLY A 16 8.11 -11.65 18.74
N PRO A 17 8.56 -11.26 19.95
CA PRO A 17 7.65 -10.91 21.04
C PRO A 17 7.04 -9.50 20.91
N TRP A 18 7.52 -8.67 19.98
CA TRP A 18 7.02 -7.32 19.80
C TRP A 18 5.76 -7.31 18.93
N ARG A 19 4.67 -6.78 19.47
CA ARG A 19 3.38 -6.66 18.78
C ARG A 19 3.19 -5.26 18.24
N MET A 20 2.79 -5.18 16.98
CA MET A 20 2.46 -3.96 16.26
C MET A 20 1.02 -4.04 15.73
N GLY A 21 0.31 -2.92 15.83
CA GLY A 21 -1.00 -2.74 15.21
C GLY A 21 -2.13 -3.62 15.73
N HIS A 22 -3.25 -3.52 15.02
CA HIS A 22 -4.54 -4.15 15.31
C HIS A 22 -5.02 -4.98 14.12
N ASP A 23 -4.16 -5.89 13.63
CA ASP A 23 -4.37 -6.65 12.40
C ASP A 23 -5.75 -7.31 12.29
N GLU A 24 -6.22 -7.94 13.37
CA GLU A 24 -7.51 -8.63 13.39
C GLU A 24 -8.70 -7.68 13.23
N GLU A 25 -8.67 -6.55 13.94
CA GLU A 25 -9.77 -5.58 13.94
C GLU A 25 -9.87 -4.85 12.60
N VAL A 26 -8.73 -4.46 12.01
CA VAL A 26 -8.73 -3.70 10.74
C VAL A 26 -9.08 -4.58 9.54
N MET A 27 -8.87 -5.90 9.62
CA MET A 27 -9.20 -6.85 8.56
C MET A 27 -10.69 -6.81 8.17
N GLU A 28 -11.58 -6.46 9.12
CA GLU A 28 -13.02 -6.31 8.87
C GLU A 28 -13.36 -5.12 7.97
N PHE A 29 -12.44 -4.16 7.76
CA PHE A 29 -12.71 -2.90 7.06
C PHE A 29 -11.91 -2.73 5.76
N ILE A 30 -11.03 -3.67 5.44
CA ILE A 30 -10.17 -3.61 4.25
C ILE A 30 -10.54 -4.70 3.24
N THR A 31 -9.99 -4.58 2.05
CA THR A 31 -10.10 -5.58 0.98
C THR A 31 -8.76 -6.16 0.57
N SER A 32 -7.66 -5.47 0.87
CA SER A 32 -6.29 -5.91 0.59
C SER A 32 -5.36 -5.69 1.80
N ALA A 33 -4.50 -6.66 2.09
CA ALA A 33 -3.50 -6.58 3.15
C ALA A 33 -2.09 -6.57 2.55
N ASN A 34 -1.26 -5.59 2.94
CA ASN A 34 0.15 -5.54 2.57
C ASN A 34 0.95 -6.17 3.71
N VAL A 35 1.40 -7.42 3.54
CA VAL A 35 2.04 -8.19 4.62
C VAL A 35 3.55 -8.01 4.59
N ALA A 36 4.13 -7.58 5.72
CA ALA A 36 5.58 -7.42 5.86
C ALA A 36 6.36 -8.73 5.64
N CYS A 37 7.58 -8.63 5.10
CA CYS A 37 8.30 -9.77 4.52
C CYS A 37 9.65 -10.10 5.20
N GLY A 38 9.85 -9.68 6.45
CA GLY A 38 11.01 -10.04 7.29
C GLY A 38 12.17 -9.06 7.34
N PHE A 39 12.20 -8.07 6.44
CA PHE A 39 13.28 -7.07 6.40
C PHE A 39 12.98 -5.93 7.37
N HIS A 40 11.97 -5.11 7.10
CA HIS A 40 11.60 -4.01 7.98
C HIS A 40 10.81 -4.49 9.21
N ALA A 41 9.97 -5.50 9.02
CA ALA A 41 9.11 -6.12 10.02
C ALA A 41 8.63 -7.51 9.55
N GLY A 42 7.84 -8.23 10.36
CA GLY A 42 7.18 -9.48 9.98
C GLY A 42 8.09 -10.71 9.98
N ASP A 43 8.20 -11.42 11.10
CA ASP A 43 8.89 -12.71 11.16
C ASP A 43 8.05 -13.86 10.52
N PRO A 44 8.62 -15.06 10.28
CA PRO A 44 7.89 -16.15 9.62
C PRO A 44 6.57 -16.59 10.28
N LEU A 45 6.49 -16.55 11.62
CA LEU A 45 5.26 -16.88 12.32
C LEU A 45 4.23 -15.77 12.15
N THR A 46 4.66 -14.51 12.26
CA THR A 46 3.82 -13.34 12.00
C THR A 46 3.27 -13.36 10.57
N MET A 47 4.11 -13.55 9.55
CA MET A 47 3.68 -13.66 8.15
C MET A 47 2.58 -14.72 7.97
N ARG A 48 2.81 -15.93 8.49
CA ARG A 48 1.85 -17.03 8.37
C ARG A 48 0.52 -16.69 9.07
N ALA A 49 0.57 -16.18 10.29
CA ALA A 49 -0.61 -15.83 11.06
C ALA A 49 -1.45 -14.75 10.35
N THR A 50 -0.80 -13.72 9.83
CA THR A 50 -1.47 -12.63 9.09
C THR A 50 -2.11 -13.14 7.79
N VAL A 51 -1.45 -14.04 7.04
CA VAL A 51 -2.06 -14.63 5.83
C VAL A 51 -3.24 -15.53 6.18
N GLU A 52 -3.15 -16.35 7.23
CA GLU A 52 -4.28 -17.17 7.70
C GLU A 52 -5.47 -16.30 8.13
N LEU A 53 -5.20 -15.17 8.79
CA LEU A 53 -6.22 -14.19 9.17
C LEU A 53 -6.88 -13.56 7.93
N ALA A 54 -6.08 -13.07 6.98
CA ALA A 54 -6.59 -12.47 5.75
C ALA A 54 -7.45 -13.47 4.96
N ARG A 55 -7.03 -14.74 4.88
CA ARG A 55 -7.82 -15.82 4.25
C ARG A 55 -9.18 -15.99 4.92
N ARG A 56 -9.24 -16.02 6.26
CA ARG A 56 -10.52 -16.15 7.00
C ARG A 56 -11.45 -14.97 6.77
N ALA A 57 -10.88 -13.77 6.64
CA ALA A 57 -11.63 -12.54 6.39
C ALA A 57 -12.00 -12.31 4.92
N GLY A 58 -11.49 -13.13 3.98
CA GLY A 58 -11.70 -12.91 2.55
C GLY A 58 -10.94 -11.70 1.99
N VAL A 59 -9.85 -11.29 2.65
CA VAL A 59 -8.99 -10.17 2.27
C VAL A 59 -7.87 -10.65 1.34
N ALA A 60 -7.63 -9.93 0.25
CA ALA A 60 -6.54 -10.21 -0.67
C ALA A 60 -5.18 -9.96 -0.01
N VAL A 61 -4.17 -10.77 -0.33
CA VAL A 61 -2.84 -10.67 0.29
C VAL A 61 -1.84 -10.17 -0.74
N GLY A 62 -1.05 -9.18 -0.36
CA GLY A 62 0.09 -8.70 -1.14
C GLY A 62 1.36 -8.61 -0.32
N ALA A 63 2.49 -8.63 -1.01
CA ALA A 63 3.79 -8.47 -0.38
C ALA A 63 4.06 -7.00 -0.06
N HIS A 64 4.61 -6.76 1.13
CA HIS A 64 5.03 -5.44 1.58
C HIS A 64 6.56 -5.37 1.76
N PRO A 65 7.34 -5.44 0.65
CA PRO A 65 8.80 -5.48 0.74
C PRO A 65 9.37 -4.15 1.24
N GLY A 66 10.28 -4.21 2.19
CA GLY A 66 10.98 -3.06 2.75
C GLY A 66 12.49 -3.12 2.58
N LEU A 67 13.16 -2.03 2.95
CA LEU A 67 14.61 -2.02 3.11
C LEU A 67 15.03 -2.91 4.30
N PRO A 68 16.24 -3.50 4.29
CA PRO A 68 16.78 -4.33 5.36
C PRO A 68 17.19 -3.50 6.59
N ASP A 69 16.24 -2.73 7.12
CA ASP A 69 16.42 -1.83 8.25
C ASP A 69 15.33 -2.04 9.30
N ARG A 70 15.42 -3.13 10.04
CA ARG A 70 14.44 -3.45 11.08
C ARG A 70 14.41 -2.40 12.20
N LEU A 71 15.57 -1.88 12.61
CA LEU A 71 15.66 -0.90 13.69
C LEU A 71 14.99 0.43 13.32
N GLY A 72 15.10 0.85 12.06
CA GLY A 72 14.38 2.02 11.54
C GLY A 72 13.01 1.69 10.96
N PHE A 73 12.53 0.45 11.14
CA PHE A 73 11.26 -0.03 10.59
C PHE A 73 11.15 0.21 9.07
N GLY A 74 12.26 0.12 8.33
CA GLY A 74 12.30 0.38 6.90
C GLY A 74 11.95 1.81 6.50
N ARG A 75 11.94 2.77 7.43
CA ARG A 75 11.55 4.18 7.20
C ARG A 75 12.75 5.11 6.94
N ARG A 76 13.99 4.60 6.97
CA ARG A 76 15.20 5.37 6.65
C ARG A 76 15.66 5.05 5.23
N ALA A 77 15.94 6.09 4.44
CA ALA A 77 16.54 5.90 3.13
C ALA A 77 17.93 5.24 3.28
N MET A 78 18.25 4.35 2.36
CA MET A 78 19.53 3.65 2.29
C MET A 78 20.12 3.79 0.90
N ALA A 79 21.44 3.93 0.79
CA ALA A 79 22.11 3.83 -0.50
C ALA A 79 22.11 2.35 -0.94
N VAL A 80 21.23 2.02 -1.86
CA VAL A 80 21.09 0.69 -2.46
C VAL A 80 21.11 0.83 -3.97
N SER A 81 21.80 -0.09 -4.65
CA SER A 81 21.81 -0.16 -6.10
C SER A 81 20.48 -0.72 -6.64
N ALA A 82 20.25 -0.54 -7.94
CA ALA A 82 19.13 -1.17 -8.63
C ALA A 82 19.17 -2.70 -8.53
N ALA A 83 20.37 -3.30 -8.64
CA ALA A 83 20.54 -4.75 -8.53
C ALA A 83 20.19 -5.28 -7.12
N GLU A 84 20.62 -4.57 -6.07
CA GLU A 84 20.24 -4.90 -4.69
C GLU A 84 18.73 -4.73 -4.49
N THR A 85 18.15 -3.63 -4.97
CA THR A 85 16.71 -3.37 -4.88
C THR A 85 15.88 -4.47 -5.53
N TYR A 86 16.28 -4.91 -6.74
CA TYR A 86 15.64 -6.02 -7.43
C TYR A 86 15.71 -7.31 -6.59
N ALA A 87 16.91 -7.70 -6.15
CA ALA A 87 17.13 -8.94 -5.43
C ALA A 87 16.41 -8.97 -4.07
N MET A 88 16.46 -7.88 -3.31
CA MET A 88 15.76 -7.76 -2.03
C MET A 88 14.24 -7.79 -2.19
N THR A 89 13.71 -7.15 -3.24
CA THR A 89 12.28 -7.15 -3.53
C THR A 89 11.82 -8.56 -3.92
N LEU A 90 12.52 -9.20 -4.86
CA LEU A 90 12.19 -10.55 -5.32
C LEU A 90 12.27 -11.58 -4.18
N TYR A 91 13.30 -11.49 -3.33
CA TYR A 91 13.45 -12.34 -2.15
C TYR A 91 12.24 -12.25 -1.22
N GLN A 92 11.82 -11.03 -0.90
CA GLN A 92 10.71 -10.76 0.02
C GLN A 92 9.37 -11.24 -0.55
N ILE A 93 9.11 -10.98 -1.84
CA ILE A 93 7.92 -11.51 -2.51
C ILE A 93 7.93 -13.04 -2.48
N GLY A 94 9.06 -13.68 -2.78
CA GLY A 94 9.21 -15.13 -2.76
C GLY A 94 8.98 -15.75 -1.39
N ALA A 95 9.49 -15.11 -0.34
CA ALA A 95 9.31 -15.55 1.05
C ALA A 95 7.82 -15.54 1.44
N LEU A 96 7.11 -14.43 1.20
CA LEU A 96 5.69 -14.35 1.50
C LEU A 96 4.86 -15.27 0.58
N ALA A 97 5.21 -15.38 -0.70
CA ALA A 97 4.50 -16.24 -1.65
C ALA A 97 4.56 -17.71 -1.23
N ALA A 98 5.70 -18.18 -0.70
CA ALA A 98 5.83 -19.53 -0.17
C ALA A 98 4.93 -19.75 1.06
N VAL A 99 4.90 -18.78 1.99
CA VAL A 99 4.01 -18.80 3.15
C VAL A 99 2.54 -18.81 2.72
N ALA A 100 2.17 -17.94 1.78
CA ALA A 100 0.79 -17.81 1.31
C ALA A 100 0.29 -19.09 0.64
N ARG A 101 1.09 -19.69 -0.24
CA ARG A 101 0.74 -20.98 -0.86
C ARG A 101 0.58 -22.10 0.16
N SER A 102 1.39 -22.11 1.23
CA SER A 102 1.28 -23.13 2.29
C SER A 102 -0.08 -23.12 3.01
N VAL A 103 -0.80 -21.99 2.95
CA VAL A 103 -2.14 -21.82 3.52
C VAL A 103 -3.22 -21.64 2.46
N GLY A 104 -2.93 -21.97 1.20
CA GLY A 104 -3.89 -21.94 0.09
C GLY A 104 -4.28 -20.54 -0.38
N VAL A 105 -3.38 -19.56 -0.26
CA VAL A 105 -3.56 -18.19 -0.73
C VAL A 105 -2.52 -17.88 -1.81
N GLU A 106 -2.96 -17.26 -2.90
CA GLU A 106 -2.06 -16.68 -3.90
C GLU A 106 -1.90 -15.18 -3.65
N LEU A 107 -0.73 -14.62 -3.89
CA LEU A 107 -0.52 -13.18 -3.78
C LEU A 107 -1.27 -12.42 -4.89
N ALA A 108 -1.82 -11.26 -4.57
CA ALA A 108 -2.55 -10.38 -5.48
C ALA A 108 -1.72 -9.18 -5.94
N HIS A 109 -0.88 -8.65 -5.05
CA HIS A 109 -0.18 -7.39 -5.30
C HIS A 109 1.16 -7.30 -4.56
N VAL A 110 1.92 -6.27 -4.91
CA VAL A 110 3.17 -5.87 -4.25
C VAL A 110 3.08 -4.37 -3.98
N LYS A 111 3.31 -3.95 -2.74
CA LYS A 111 3.39 -2.54 -2.35
C LYS A 111 4.70 -2.32 -1.60
N PRO A 112 5.67 -1.56 -2.11
CA PRO A 112 6.88 -1.27 -1.34
C PRO A 112 6.57 -0.58 0.00
N HIS A 113 7.38 -0.84 1.02
CA HIS A 113 7.23 -0.26 2.35
C HIS A 113 8.06 1.02 2.51
N GLY A 114 7.53 1.97 3.28
CA GLY A 114 8.30 3.02 3.95
C GLY A 114 9.24 3.81 3.02
N ALA A 115 10.53 3.76 3.31
CA ALA A 115 11.53 4.46 2.51
C ALA A 115 11.71 3.87 1.12
N LEU A 116 11.54 2.55 0.93
CA LEU A 116 11.60 1.93 -0.40
C LEU A 116 10.49 2.48 -1.30
N TYR A 117 9.28 2.65 -0.77
CA TYR A 117 8.16 3.28 -1.48
C TYR A 117 8.49 4.69 -1.95
N ALA A 118 8.99 5.54 -1.05
CA ALA A 118 9.35 6.92 -1.37
C ALA A 118 10.52 7.00 -2.36
N MET A 119 11.54 6.15 -2.19
CA MET A 119 12.70 6.09 -3.07
C MET A 119 12.31 5.64 -4.48
N ALA A 120 11.55 4.54 -4.60
CA ALA A 120 11.09 4.03 -5.89
C ALA A 120 10.06 4.95 -6.56
N ALA A 121 9.33 5.77 -5.80
CA ALA A 121 8.47 6.79 -6.37
C ALA A 121 9.25 7.92 -7.07
N ALA A 122 10.48 8.20 -6.61
CA ALA A 122 11.30 9.32 -7.07
C ALA A 122 12.43 8.92 -8.04
N ASP A 123 13.04 7.75 -7.85
CA ASP A 123 14.21 7.28 -8.59
C ASP A 123 13.82 6.25 -9.67
N PRO A 124 13.99 6.56 -10.97
CA PRO A 124 13.67 5.64 -12.07
C PRO A 124 14.42 4.31 -12.01
N MET A 125 15.68 4.29 -11.58
CA MET A 125 16.47 3.06 -11.54
C MET A 125 15.96 2.10 -10.47
N LEU A 126 15.54 2.64 -9.33
CA LEU A 126 14.93 1.85 -8.25
C LEU A 126 13.50 1.43 -8.61
N ALA A 127 12.75 2.30 -9.27
CA ALA A 127 11.42 1.99 -9.78
C ALA A 127 11.43 0.79 -10.75
N GLU A 128 12.35 0.82 -11.73
CA GLU A 128 12.55 -0.27 -12.70
C GLU A 128 12.92 -1.58 -12.00
N ALA A 129 13.79 -1.53 -11.01
CA ALA A 129 14.18 -2.71 -10.23
C ALA A 129 13.00 -3.32 -9.47
N VAL A 130 12.15 -2.51 -8.84
CA VAL A 130 10.94 -2.98 -8.13
C VAL A 130 9.91 -3.55 -9.10
N ALA A 131 9.66 -2.87 -10.23
CA ALA A 131 8.72 -3.33 -11.24
C ALA A 131 9.18 -4.65 -11.87
N ALA A 132 10.46 -4.76 -12.23
CA ALA A 132 11.04 -5.98 -12.77
C ALA A 132 10.97 -7.15 -11.77
N ALA A 133 11.22 -6.91 -10.48
CA ALA A 133 11.09 -7.94 -9.45
C ALA A 133 9.64 -8.41 -9.28
N THR A 134 8.68 -7.48 -9.33
CA THR A 134 7.25 -7.79 -9.30
C THR A 134 6.84 -8.66 -10.49
N GLY A 135 7.19 -8.25 -11.71
CA GLY A 135 6.88 -9.01 -12.92
C GLY A 135 7.53 -10.39 -12.95
N ALA A 136 8.76 -10.52 -12.46
CA ALA A 136 9.45 -11.80 -12.35
C ALA A 136 8.82 -12.74 -11.31
N ALA A 137 8.19 -12.20 -10.25
CA ALA A 137 7.52 -12.99 -9.23
C ALA A 137 6.14 -13.51 -9.68
N GLY A 138 5.47 -12.81 -10.61
CA GLY A 138 4.23 -13.27 -11.23
C GLY A 138 3.60 -12.20 -12.13
N ALA A 139 3.18 -12.60 -13.33
CA ALA A 139 2.61 -11.69 -14.33
C ALA A 139 1.28 -11.03 -13.89
N GLU A 140 0.53 -11.70 -13.02
CA GLU A 140 -0.77 -11.25 -12.51
C GLU A 140 -0.64 -10.32 -11.29
N LEU A 141 0.57 -10.11 -10.75
CA LEU A 141 0.77 -9.29 -9.56
C LEU A 141 0.62 -7.81 -9.90
N VAL A 142 -0.25 -7.14 -9.14
CA VAL A 142 -0.43 -5.69 -9.25
C VAL A 142 0.64 -4.98 -8.43
N LEU A 143 1.40 -4.08 -9.05
CA LEU A 143 2.29 -3.16 -8.35
C LEU A 143 1.50 -1.95 -7.86
N VAL A 144 1.56 -1.69 -6.55
CA VAL A 144 0.89 -0.56 -5.90
C VAL A 144 1.91 0.54 -5.64
N GLY A 145 1.56 1.77 -6.02
CA GLY A 145 2.44 2.93 -5.86
C GLY A 145 1.69 4.25 -5.98
N PRO A 146 2.39 5.39 -5.77
CA PRO A 146 1.75 6.68 -5.87
C PRO A 146 1.50 7.01 -7.35
N PRO A 147 0.41 7.72 -7.69
CA PRO A 147 0.20 8.22 -9.04
C PRO A 147 1.32 9.21 -9.43
N PHE A 148 1.57 9.33 -10.73
CA PHE A 148 2.57 10.21 -11.36
C PHE A 148 4.03 9.90 -11.00
N SER A 149 4.26 8.76 -10.37
CA SER A 149 5.57 8.38 -9.84
C SER A 149 6.47 7.72 -10.88
N ALA A 150 7.76 7.64 -10.58
CA ALA A 150 8.69 6.80 -11.35
C ALA A 150 8.26 5.32 -11.33
N LEU A 151 7.65 4.86 -10.22
CA LEU A 151 7.13 3.51 -10.06
C LEU A 151 5.97 3.20 -11.03
N GLU A 152 5.04 4.14 -11.22
CA GLU A 152 3.96 3.99 -12.20
C GLU A 152 4.51 3.85 -13.63
N ARG A 153 5.45 4.73 -14.00
CA ARG A 153 6.09 4.69 -15.33
C ARG A 153 6.88 3.40 -15.55
N ALA A 154 7.58 2.92 -14.53
CA ALA A 154 8.33 1.67 -14.59
C ALA A 154 7.41 0.45 -14.75
N ALA A 155 6.28 0.43 -14.04
CA ALA A 155 5.28 -0.63 -14.18
C ALA A 155 4.70 -0.66 -15.59
N GLU A 156 4.31 0.50 -16.14
CA GLU A 156 3.80 0.63 -17.50
C GLU A 156 4.82 0.15 -18.54
N ALA A 157 6.08 0.61 -18.44
CA ALA A 157 7.16 0.22 -19.34
C ALA A 157 7.46 -1.29 -19.29
N ALA A 158 7.32 -1.92 -18.12
CA ALA A 158 7.52 -3.35 -17.92
C ALA A 158 6.28 -4.21 -18.23
N GLY A 159 5.14 -3.60 -18.54
CA GLY A 159 3.87 -4.33 -18.72
C GLY A 159 3.31 -4.95 -17.44
N VAL A 160 3.72 -4.45 -16.27
CA VAL A 160 3.24 -4.91 -14.96
C VAL A 160 1.96 -4.15 -14.61
N PRO A 161 0.87 -4.82 -14.20
CA PRO A 161 -0.35 -4.14 -13.76
C PRO A 161 -0.04 -3.16 -12.62
N PHE A 162 -0.56 -1.94 -12.70
CA PHE A 162 -0.33 -0.91 -11.69
C PHE A 162 -1.64 -0.40 -11.08
N ALA A 163 -1.65 -0.22 -9.76
CA ALA A 163 -2.73 0.43 -9.02
C ALA A 163 -2.22 1.71 -8.34
N ALA A 164 -2.84 2.84 -8.69
CA ALA A 164 -2.56 4.13 -8.09
C ALA A 164 -3.15 4.22 -6.69
N GLU A 165 -2.27 4.34 -5.69
CA GLU A 165 -2.62 4.48 -4.29
C GLU A 165 -2.82 5.94 -3.90
N VAL A 166 -3.92 6.20 -3.19
CA VAL A 166 -4.24 7.50 -2.61
C VAL A 166 -4.34 7.42 -1.09
N PHE A 167 -4.19 8.58 -0.44
CA PHE A 167 -4.12 8.68 1.00
C PHE A 167 -5.17 9.69 1.48
N ALA A 168 -6.04 9.25 2.39
CA ALA A 168 -7.10 10.09 2.93
C ALA A 168 -6.56 11.20 3.85
N ASP A 169 -5.47 10.90 4.56
CA ASP A 169 -4.88 11.70 5.63
C ASP A 169 -3.70 12.54 5.15
N ARG A 170 -3.40 12.57 3.84
CA ARG A 170 -2.25 13.30 3.28
C ARG A 170 -2.69 14.40 2.33
N THR A 171 -1.90 15.46 2.31
CA THR A 171 -2.05 16.55 1.34
C THR A 171 -1.21 16.29 0.08
N TYR A 172 -1.59 16.96 -1.00
CA TYR A 172 -1.03 16.78 -2.33
C TYR A 172 -0.39 18.08 -2.82
N LEU A 173 0.68 17.97 -3.59
CA LEU A 173 1.29 19.08 -4.32
C LEU A 173 0.60 19.27 -5.69
N ALA A 174 0.90 20.37 -6.36
CA ALA A 174 0.31 20.70 -7.67
C ALA A 174 0.68 19.70 -8.78
N ASP A 175 1.80 18.98 -8.62
CA ASP A 175 2.22 17.89 -9.51
C ASP A 175 1.51 16.55 -9.21
N GLY A 176 0.60 16.52 -8.22
CA GLY A 176 -0.13 15.33 -7.80
C GLY A 176 0.65 14.39 -6.88
N SER A 177 1.89 14.73 -6.54
CA SER A 177 2.68 14.00 -5.55
C SER A 177 2.21 14.31 -4.11
N LEU A 178 2.53 13.44 -3.16
CA LEU A 178 2.21 13.68 -1.75
C LEU A 178 3.14 14.74 -1.16
N THR A 179 2.58 15.65 -0.36
CA THR A 179 3.36 16.62 0.40
C THR A 179 4.37 15.93 1.33
N PRO A 180 5.66 16.28 1.31
CA PRO A 180 6.67 15.67 2.17
C PRO A 180 6.28 15.66 3.65
N ARG A 181 6.46 14.52 4.33
CA ARG A 181 6.02 14.30 5.72
C ARG A 181 6.56 15.31 6.73
N GLN A 182 7.73 15.92 6.48
CA GLN A 182 8.32 16.90 7.40
C GLN A 182 7.64 18.28 7.33
N ARG A 183 6.77 18.52 6.34
CA ARG A 183 6.05 19.79 6.25
C ARG A 183 4.89 19.83 7.25
N PRO A 184 4.62 20.99 7.89
CA PRO A 184 3.52 21.14 8.84
C PRO A 184 2.13 20.87 8.23
N ASP A 185 1.97 21.07 6.92
CA ASP A 185 0.72 20.91 6.18
C ASP A 185 0.59 19.53 5.50
N ALA A 186 1.45 18.56 5.86
CA ALA A 186 1.51 17.26 5.18
C ALA A 186 0.34 16.32 5.49
N PHE A 187 -0.40 16.59 6.57
CA PHE A 187 -1.44 15.70 7.11
C PHE A 187 -2.78 16.42 7.31
N VAL A 188 -3.85 15.67 7.11
CA VAL A 188 -5.22 16.04 7.51
C VAL A 188 -5.51 15.30 8.82
N HIS A 189 -5.74 16.05 9.89
CA HIS A 189 -5.89 15.48 11.24
C HIS A 189 -7.34 15.15 11.60
N ASP A 190 -8.31 15.81 10.95
CA ASP A 190 -9.73 15.54 11.18
C ASP A 190 -10.17 14.29 10.39
N PRO A 191 -10.60 13.21 11.07
CA PRO A 191 -11.09 11.99 10.43
C PRO A 191 -12.28 12.22 9.50
N GLU A 192 -13.18 13.16 9.83
CA GLU A 192 -14.35 13.44 8.99
C GLU A 192 -13.94 14.16 7.71
N GLU A 193 -13.03 15.13 7.82
CA GLU A 193 -12.44 15.82 6.67
C GLU A 193 -11.70 14.82 5.77
N ALA A 194 -10.84 13.97 6.35
CA ALA A 194 -10.08 12.96 5.60
C ALA A 194 -11.01 11.98 4.85
N ALA A 195 -12.09 11.52 5.49
CA ALA A 195 -13.07 10.64 4.86
C ALA A 195 -13.83 11.35 3.71
N ALA A 196 -14.27 12.59 3.91
CA ALA A 196 -14.96 13.38 2.89
C ALA A 196 -14.07 13.64 1.66
N ARG A 197 -12.81 14.04 1.90
CA ARG A 197 -11.80 14.24 0.84
C ARG A 197 -11.59 12.96 0.05
N LEU A 198 -11.55 11.81 0.72
CA LEU A 198 -11.36 10.54 0.04
C LEU A 198 -12.54 10.18 -0.87
N VAL A 199 -13.77 10.37 -0.40
CA VAL A 199 -14.96 10.18 -1.23
C VAL A 199 -14.90 11.09 -2.45
N GLU A 200 -14.50 12.36 -2.29
CA GLU A 200 -14.29 13.28 -3.42
C GLU A 200 -13.21 12.76 -4.38
N ILE A 201 -12.06 12.31 -3.88
CA ILE A 201 -10.98 11.76 -4.72
C ILE A 201 -11.50 10.59 -5.57
N VAL A 202 -12.25 9.65 -4.98
CA VAL A 202 -12.72 8.45 -5.68
C VAL A 202 -13.89 8.77 -6.64
N THR A 203 -14.77 9.68 -6.26
CA THR A 203 -15.99 10.02 -7.05
C THR A 203 -15.77 11.11 -8.09
N ALA A 204 -14.87 12.06 -7.87
CA ALA A 204 -14.53 13.11 -8.82
C ALA A 204 -13.26 12.78 -9.62
N GLY A 205 -12.37 11.94 -9.08
CA GLY A 205 -11.05 11.69 -9.68
C GLY A 205 -10.14 12.91 -9.57
N THR A 206 -10.32 13.72 -8.51
CA THR A 206 -9.60 14.97 -8.30
C THR A 206 -9.26 15.19 -6.84
N VAL A 207 -8.16 15.88 -6.59
CA VAL A 207 -7.78 16.36 -5.26
C VAL A 207 -7.42 17.84 -5.30
N ARG A 208 -7.70 18.58 -4.22
CA ARG A 208 -7.18 19.93 -4.05
C ARG A 208 -5.77 19.88 -3.46
N ALA A 209 -4.81 20.40 -4.20
CA ALA A 209 -3.43 20.56 -3.77
C ALA A 209 -3.31 21.65 -2.70
N VAL A 210 -2.19 21.66 -1.97
CA VAL A 210 -1.88 22.70 -0.97
C VAL A 210 -1.78 24.11 -1.57
N SER A 211 -1.52 24.22 -2.87
CA SER A 211 -1.56 25.49 -3.61
C SER A 211 -2.98 25.99 -3.90
N GLY A 212 -4.00 25.16 -3.67
CA GLY A 212 -5.40 25.42 -4.01
C GLY A 212 -5.82 24.91 -5.39
N GLU A 213 -4.85 24.50 -6.22
CA GLU A 213 -5.10 23.93 -7.55
C GLU A 213 -5.82 22.57 -7.46
N VAL A 214 -6.63 22.27 -8.48
CA VAL A 214 -7.31 20.98 -8.60
C VAL A 214 -6.49 20.07 -9.49
N VAL A 215 -6.03 18.96 -8.92
CA VAL A 215 -5.24 17.94 -9.63
C VAL A 215 -6.13 16.75 -9.95
N ARG A 216 -6.19 16.34 -11.22
CA ARG A 216 -6.88 15.12 -11.63
C ARG A 216 -5.98 13.93 -11.41
N LEU A 217 -6.44 12.90 -10.71
CA LEU A 217 -5.67 11.70 -10.44
C LEU A 217 -6.53 10.44 -10.47
N ARG A 218 -5.87 9.30 -10.70
CA ARG A 218 -6.48 7.97 -10.59
C ARG A 218 -6.35 7.48 -9.15
N ALA A 219 -7.43 6.92 -8.63
CA ALA A 219 -7.47 6.27 -7.32
C ALA A 219 -7.98 4.85 -7.51
N ASP A 220 -7.07 3.87 -7.47
CA ASP A 220 -7.39 2.45 -7.59
C ASP A 220 -7.48 1.79 -6.21
N THR A 221 -6.70 2.27 -5.25
CA THR A 221 -6.69 1.82 -3.86
C THR A 221 -6.44 2.94 -2.87
N VAL A 222 -6.97 2.80 -1.66
CA VAL A 222 -6.78 3.74 -0.55
C VAL A 222 -5.98 3.08 0.56
N CYS A 223 -4.88 3.71 0.96
CA CYS A 223 -4.12 3.30 2.12
C CYS A 223 -4.84 3.71 3.41
N LEU A 224 -5.10 2.73 4.27
CA LEU A 224 -5.53 2.88 5.64
C LEU A 224 -4.41 2.44 6.58
N HIS A 225 -4.53 2.83 7.85
CA HIS A 225 -3.58 2.46 8.89
C HIS A 225 -4.28 1.53 9.90
N GLY A 226 -3.51 0.63 10.51
CA GLY A 226 -3.96 -0.32 11.53
C GLY A 226 -3.24 -0.15 12.87
N ASP A 227 -2.47 0.93 13.04
CA ASP A 227 -1.45 1.04 14.09
C ASP A 227 -2.02 1.22 15.51
N ASN A 228 -3.25 1.72 15.61
CA ASN A 228 -3.91 2.04 16.88
C ASN A 228 -5.45 2.00 16.76
N PRO A 229 -6.21 2.03 17.87
CA PRO A 229 -7.67 1.95 17.83
C PRO A 229 -8.35 3.11 17.06
N ALA A 230 -7.74 4.29 17.03
CA ALA A 230 -8.28 5.41 16.26
C ALA A 230 -8.15 5.16 14.74
N ALA A 231 -7.08 4.47 14.31
CA ALA A 231 -6.89 4.07 12.92
C ALA A 231 -7.93 3.02 12.48
N VAL A 232 -8.28 2.07 13.34
CA VAL A 232 -9.39 1.12 13.11
C VAL A 232 -10.73 1.85 12.99
N ALA A 233 -11.01 2.78 13.90
CA ALA A 233 -12.23 3.60 13.84
C ALA A 233 -12.30 4.41 12.54
N PHE A 234 -11.17 4.95 12.09
CA PHE A 234 -11.05 5.66 10.82
C PHE A 234 -11.31 4.76 9.61
N ALA A 235 -10.71 3.56 9.57
CA ALA A 235 -10.95 2.58 8.51
C ALA A 235 -12.44 2.23 8.36
N ARG A 236 -13.12 2.02 9.49
CA ARG A 236 -14.57 1.80 9.53
C ARG A 236 -15.36 2.99 8.97
N ALA A 237 -15.00 4.21 9.36
CA ALA A 237 -15.67 5.44 8.90
C ALA A 237 -15.49 5.63 7.38
N VAL A 238 -14.26 5.44 6.88
CA VAL A 238 -13.95 5.50 5.45
C VAL A 238 -14.77 4.47 4.66
N ARG A 239 -14.76 3.21 5.09
CA ARG A 239 -15.54 2.15 4.41
C ARG A 239 -17.03 2.50 4.36
N ALA A 240 -17.60 2.98 5.47
CA ALA A 240 -19.00 3.39 5.54
C ALA A 240 -19.30 4.56 4.58
N ALA A 241 -18.45 5.58 4.54
CA ALA A 241 -18.62 6.74 3.67
C ALA A 241 -18.58 6.36 2.17
N LEU A 242 -17.66 5.47 1.78
CA LEU A 242 -17.57 4.97 0.41
C LEU A 242 -18.83 4.19 -0.01
N LEU A 243 -19.34 3.31 0.86
CA LEU A 243 -20.57 2.56 0.61
C LEU A 243 -21.80 3.49 0.52
N GLN A 244 -21.89 4.50 1.39
CA GLN A 244 -22.96 5.50 1.35
C GLN A 244 -22.93 6.35 0.06
N ALA A 245 -21.73 6.59 -0.49
CA ALA A 245 -21.55 7.25 -1.78
C ALA A 245 -21.88 6.34 -2.99
N GLY A 246 -22.33 5.10 -2.76
CA GLY A 246 -22.69 4.14 -3.83
C GLY A 246 -21.49 3.50 -4.51
N LEU A 247 -20.32 3.54 -3.89
CA LEU A 247 -19.11 2.86 -4.40
C LEU A 247 -19.08 1.40 -3.95
N GLU A 248 -18.58 0.54 -4.83
CA GLU A 248 -18.30 -0.85 -4.50
C GLU A 248 -16.91 -0.97 -3.86
N VAL A 249 -16.81 -1.52 -2.65
CA VAL A 249 -15.53 -1.74 -1.98
C VAL A 249 -15.11 -3.19 -2.22
N ARG A 250 -14.07 -3.39 -3.03
CA ARG A 250 -13.62 -4.72 -3.45
C ARG A 250 -12.09 -4.75 -3.67
N PRO A 251 -11.44 -5.93 -3.57
CA PRO A 251 -10.01 -6.05 -3.78
C PRO A 251 -9.57 -5.62 -5.19
N LEU A 252 -8.29 -5.31 -5.34
CA LEU A 252 -7.65 -5.08 -6.63
C LEU A 252 -7.93 -6.25 -7.58
N ALA A 253 -8.40 -5.94 -8.79
CA ALA A 253 -8.64 -6.95 -9.80
C ALA A 253 -7.31 -7.48 -10.35
N ARG A 254 -7.09 -8.79 -10.26
CA ARG A 254 -6.07 -9.49 -11.05
C ARG A 254 -6.48 -9.40 -12.53
N ARG A 255 -5.55 -9.09 -13.42
CA ARG A 255 -5.80 -8.85 -14.85
C ARG A 255 -5.11 -9.88 -15.70
#